data_AF-A0A959ITN2-F1
#
_entry.id   AF-A0A959ITN2-F1
#
_cell.length_a   1.000
_cell.length_b   1.000
_cell.length_c   1.000
_cell.angle_alpha   90.00
_cell.angle_beta   90.00
_cell.angle_gamma   90.00
#
_symmetry.space_group_name_H-M   'P 1'
#
loop_
_entity.id
_entity.type
_entity.pdbx_description
1 polymer ?
#
loop_
_entity_poly.entity_id
_entity_poly.type
_entity_poly.pdbx_seq_one_letter_code
_entity_poly.pdbx_strand_id
1 'polypeptide(L)'
;MNSVTAKRIGIVAGFIILLGSFAVFRILGNMKEPPKRKTVEQATREVEAFEVKNGNVPNFMEVQGTLVAFDKIGIFAEVTGTLKPTGRPFKVGTYYPKGTLLVNVEDTEARLSILSQKSNLLNSITQMMPDLRIDYPESFEQWSTYLNSFNVEEPLKAFPEPKSEQEKLFVASRNIQSQFYSIQSAEERLSKYQLYAPFSGVLTNVSINPGALVRVGQQLGELMKTSEYELEATIPLSELKYIKVGNPVKLFSEDVEGEWQGTVKRISD
;
A
#
# COMPACT_ATOMS: atom_id res chain seq x y z
N MET A 1 6.15 -138.42 -4.08
CA MET A 1 5.25 -138.84 -3.00
C MET A 1 4.06 -137.87 -2.93
N ASN A 2 2.90 -138.35 -3.38
CA ASN A 2 1.50 -137.98 -3.09
C ASN A 2 0.88 -136.63 -3.54
N SER A 3 0.10 -136.75 -4.62
CA SER A 3 -0.76 -135.81 -5.37
C SER A 3 -2.02 -135.31 -4.63
N VAL A 4 -2.01 -135.27 -3.30
CA VAL A 4 -3.17 -134.84 -2.47
C VAL A 4 -2.93 -133.47 -1.82
N THR A 5 -1.67 -133.07 -1.60
CA THR A 5 -1.29 -131.74 -1.08
C THR A 5 -1.48 -130.62 -2.10
N ALA A 6 -1.22 -130.87 -3.39
CA ALA A 6 -1.38 -129.86 -4.44
C ALA A 6 -2.85 -129.42 -4.66
N LYS A 7 -3.82 -130.34 -4.53
CA LYS A 7 -5.25 -130.02 -4.67
C LYS A 7 -5.82 -129.23 -3.48
N ARG A 8 -5.31 -129.46 -2.26
CA ARG A 8 -5.72 -128.70 -1.07
C ARG A 8 -5.14 -127.27 -1.07
N ILE A 9 -3.93 -127.09 -1.60
CA ILE A 9 -3.34 -125.75 -1.77
C ILE A 9 -4.14 -124.92 -2.78
N GLY A 10 -4.62 -125.52 -3.87
CA GLY A 10 -5.47 -124.83 -4.85
C GLY A 10 -6.80 -124.33 -4.29
N ILE A 11 -7.46 -125.11 -3.43
CA ILE A 11 -8.74 -124.72 -2.80
C ILE A 11 -8.51 -123.62 -1.74
N VAL A 12 -7.44 -123.72 -0.96
CA VAL A 12 -7.07 -122.70 0.02
C VAL A 12 -6.67 -121.38 -0.67
N ALA A 13 -5.91 -121.45 -1.77
CA ALA A 13 -5.55 -120.27 -2.56
C ALA A 13 -6.80 -119.60 -3.17
N GLY A 14 -7.75 -120.39 -3.68
CA GLY A 14 -9.02 -119.86 -4.20
C GLY A 14 -9.85 -119.15 -3.12
N PHE A 15 -9.91 -119.71 -1.91
CA PHE A 15 -10.64 -119.09 -0.79
C PHE A 15 -9.99 -117.79 -0.30
N ILE A 16 -8.65 -117.72 -0.32
CA ILE A 16 -7.89 -116.50 0.00
C ILE A 16 -8.13 -115.40 -1.05
N ILE A 17 -8.22 -115.76 -2.33
CA ILE A 17 -8.51 -114.79 -3.40
C ILE A 17 -9.94 -114.26 -3.27
N LEU A 18 -10.91 -115.11 -2.94
CA LEU A 18 -12.31 -114.70 -2.73
C LEU A 18 -12.47 -113.80 -1.51
N LEU A 19 -11.83 -114.13 -0.39
CA LEU A 19 -11.80 -113.28 0.80
C LEU A 19 -11.07 -111.95 0.54
N GLY A 20 -9.97 -111.99 -0.23
CA GLY A 20 -9.23 -110.81 -0.65
C GLY A 20 -10.09 -109.88 -1.51
N SER A 21 -10.79 -110.40 -2.52
CA SER A 21 -11.70 -109.61 -3.36
C SER A 21 -12.87 -109.03 -2.56
N PHE A 22 -13.45 -109.78 -1.62
CA PHE A 22 -14.54 -109.27 -0.78
C PHE A 22 -14.06 -108.16 0.16
N ALA A 23 -12.87 -108.29 0.74
CA ALA A 23 -12.25 -107.25 1.55
C ALA A 23 -11.98 -105.98 0.74
N VAL A 24 -11.46 -106.12 -0.49
CA VAL A 24 -11.19 -104.98 -1.38
C VAL A 24 -12.49 -104.28 -1.83
N PHE A 25 -13.56 -105.03 -2.11
CA PHE A 25 -14.86 -104.45 -2.46
C PHE A 25 -15.48 -103.66 -1.30
N ARG A 26 -15.37 -104.17 -0.06
CA ARG A 26 -15.82 -103.47 1.15
C ARG A 26 -15.04 -102.19 1.41
N ILE A 27 -13.73 -102.19 1.15
CA ILE A 27 -12.87 -101.01 1.31
C ILE A 27 -13.22 -99.95 0.26
N LEU A 28 -13.39 -100.34 -1.01
CA LEU A 28 -13.72 -99.40 -2.09
C LEU A 28 -15.15 -98.83 -1.97
N GLY A 29 -16.13 -99.62 -1.51
CA GLY A 29 -17.51 -99.18 -1.34
C GLY A 29 -17.73 -98.11 -0.27
N ASN A 30 -16.87 -98.08 0.76
CA ASN A 30 -16.94 -97.08 1.84
C ASN A 30 -16.09 -95.82 1.56
N MET A 31 -15.33 -95.76 0.46
CA MET A 31 -14.49 -94.60 0.09
C MET A 31 -15.14 -93.66 -0.93
N LYS A 32 -16.45 -93.79 -1.19
CA LYS A 32 -17.15 -92.81 -2.03
C LYS A 32 -17.52 -91.59 -1.19
N GLU A 33 -16.61 -90.62 -1.13
CA GLU A 33 -16.88 -89.33 -0.49
C GLU A 33 -18.10 -88.65 -1.15
N PRO A 34 -19.10 -88.18 -0.39
CA PRO A 34 -20.19 -87.41 -0.97
C PRO A 34 -19.61 -86.13 -1.61
N PRO A 35 -20.08 -85.72 -2.78
CA PRO A 35 -19.47 -84.60 -3.51
C PRO A 35 -19.50 -83.35 -2.64
N LYS A 36 -18.30 -82.82 -2.32
CA LYS A 36 -18.15 -81.56 -1.60
C LYS A 36 -18.83 -80.46 -2.43
N ARG A 37 -19.93 -79.92 -1.90
CA ARG A 37 -20.64 -78.80 -2.50
C ARG A 37 -19.65 -77.63 -2.57
N LYS A 38 -19.21 -77.25 -3.77
CA LYS A 38 -18.44 -76.01 -3.96
C LYS A 38 -19.33 -74.88 -3.47
N THR A 39 -19.02 -74.30 -2.31
CA THR A 39 -19.47 -72.96 -1.97
C THR A 39 -18.96 -72.08 -3.11
N VAL A 40 -19.87 -71.51 -3.89
CA VAL A 40 -19.49 -70.51 -4.90
C VAL A 40 -18.90 -69.36 -4.09
N GLU A 41 -17.58 -69.22 -4.09
CA GLU A 41 -16.92 -67.99 -3.66
C GLU A 41 -17.53 -66.90 -4.54
N GLN A 42 -18.39 -66.08 -3.94
CA GLN A 42 -18.92 -64.91 -4.63
C GLN A 42 -17.72 -64.07 -5.01
N ALA A 43 -17.46 -63.94 -6.32
CA ALA A 43 -16.39 -63.11 -6.82
C ALA A 43 -16.66 -61.66 -6.39
N THR A 44 -16.06 -61.24 -5.28
CA THR A 44 -16.06 -59.83 -4.86
C THR A 44 -15.28 -59.07 -5.92
N ARG A 45 -15.96 -58.15 -6.60
CA ARG A 45 -15.32 -57.26 -7.57
C ARG A 45 -14.43 -56.32 -6.78
N GLU A 46 -13.12 -56.49 -6.93
CA GLU A 46 -12.16 -55.52 -6.44
C GLU A 46 -12.28 -54.24 -7.27
N VAL A 47 -12.48 -53.13 -6.58
CA VAL A 47 -12.59 -51.81 -7.19
C VAL A 47 -11.57 -50.91 -6.52
N GLU A 48 -10.79 -50.20 -7.33
CA GLU A 48 -9.91 -49.16 -6.82
C GLU A 48 -10.77 -47.95 -6.42
N ALA A 49 -10.80 -47.65 -5.13
CA ALA A 49 -11.46 -46.48 -4.59
C ALA A 49 -10.44 -45.67 -3.77
N PHE A 50 -10.49 -44.34 -3.92
CA PHE A 50 -9.72 -43.42 -3.09
C PHE A 50 -10.63 -42.79 -2.05
N GLU A 51 -10.18 -42.77 -0.80
CA GLU A 51 -10.88 -42.06 0.26
C GLU A 51 -10.74 -40.55 0.04
N VAL A 52 -11.85 -39.86 -0.20
CA VAL A 52 -11.87 -38.41 -0.40
C VAL A 52 -11.69 -37.72 0.95
N LYS A 53 -10.58 -36.99 1.10
CA LYS A 53 -10.38 -36.09 2.24
C LYS A 53 -10.81 -34.69 1.83
N ASN A 54 -11.92 -34.23 2.41
CA ASN A 54 -12.36 -32.85 2.21
C ASN A 54 -11.32 -31.89 2.79
N GLY A 55 -10.81 -31.00 1.94
CA GLY A 55 -9.82 -29.99 2.29
C GLY A 55 -10.14 -28.69 1.58
N ASN A 56 -9.51 -27.60 2.03
CA ASN A 56 -9.67 -26.31 1.37
C ASN A 56 -8.80 -26.29 0.10
N VAL A 57 -9.42 -26.07 -1.06
CA VAL A 57 -8.70 -25.95 -2.35
C VAL A 57 -8.63 -24.46 -2.70
N PRO A 58 -7.49 -23.79 -2.46
CA PRO A 58 -7.35 -22.40 -2.85
C PRO A 58 -7.34 -22.30 -4.37
N ASN A 59 -8.16 -21.40 -4.92
CA ASN A 59 -8.11 -21.05 -6.34
C ASN A 59 -7.21 -19.82 -6.50
N PHE A 60 -6.19 -19.92 -7.34
CA PHE A 60 -5.29 -18.80 -7.65
C PHE A 60 -5.64 -18.25 -9.03
N MET A 61 -5.55 -16.94 -9.17
CA MET A 61 -5.75 -16.23 -10.42
C MET A 61 -4.48 -15.44 -10.69
N GLU A 62 -3.86 -15.72 -11.84
CA GLU A 62 -2.67 -15.00 -12.27
C GLU A 62 -3.12 -13.74 -13.01
N VAL A 63 -2.61 -12.60 -12.56
CA VAL A 63 -2.91 -11.30 -13.16
C VAL A 63 -1.59 -10.61 -13.44
N GLN A 64 -1.46 -10.11 -14.66
CA GLN A 64 -0.32 -9.28 -15.05
C GLN A 64 -0.62 -7.82 -14.74
N GLY A 65 0.37 -7.13 -14.18
CA GLY A 65 0.25 -5.72 -13.84
C GLY A 65 1.58 -4.99 -13.96
N THR A 66 1.51 -3.67 -14.04
CA THR A 66 2.68 -2.80 -14.11
C THR A 66 2.93 -2.18 -12.75
N LEU A 67 4.20 -2.17 -12.32
CA LEU A 67 4.60 -1.47 -11.10
C LEU A 67 4.65 0.04 -11.36
N VAL A 68 3.85 0.78 -10.61
CA VAL A 68 3.78 2.25 -10.65
C VAL A 68 4.19 2.82 -9.30
N ALA A 69 4.74 4.04 -9.30
CA ALA A 69 5.07 4.72 -8.06
C ALA A 69 3.80 5.19 -7.36
N PHE A 70 3.73 4.98 -6.04
CA PHE A 70 2.53 5.28 -5.25
C PHE A 70 2.19 6.78 -5.25
N ASP A 71 3.15 7.63 -4.87
CA ASP A 71 2.97 9.08 -4.82
C ASP A 71 3.94 9.77 -5.79
N LYS A 72 3.39 10.43 -6.81
CA LYS A 72 4.14 11.26 -7.74
C LYS A 72 3.49 12.63 -7.83
N ILE A 73 4.26 13.69 -7.56
CA ILE A 73 3.74 15.05 -7.58
C ILE A 73 4.55 15.94 -8.52
N GLY A 74 3.85 16.76 -9.28
CA GLY A 74 4.45 17.86 -10.03
C GLY A 74 4.85 18.99 -9.08
N ILE A 75 6.08 19.45 -9.21
CA ILE A 75 6.62 20.59 -8.48
C ILE A 75 6.42 21.81 -9.38
N PHE A 76 5.62 22.77 -8.94
CA PHE A 76 5.32 24.00 -9.69
C PHE A 76 5.83 25.23 -8.94
N ALA A 77 6.23 26.26 -9.68
CA ALA A 77 6.57 27.56 -9.11
C ALA A 77 5.28 28.30 -8.74
N GLU A 78 5.13 28.67 -7.47
CA GLU A 78 4.04 29.54 -7.02
C GLU A 78 4.39 31.03 -7.15
N VAL A 79 5.67 31.35 -7.33
CA VAL A 79 6.21 32.71 -7.42
C VAL A 79 7.14 32.85 -8.62
N THR A 80 7.32 34.09 -9.07
CA THR A 80 8.27 34.45 -10.13
C THR A 80 9.58 34.89 -9.52
N GLY A 81 10.70 34.48 -10.11
CA GLY A 81 12.03 34.95 -9.72
C GLY A 81 13.13 34.10 -10.32
N THR A 82 14.39 34.40 -9.97
CA THR A 82 15.53 33.62 -10.48
C THR A 82 15.83 32.48 -9.53
N LEU A 83 16.04 31.27 -10.07
CA LEU A 83 16.35 30.09 -9.26
C LEU A 83 17.77 30.18 -8.69
N LYS A 84 17.90 30.27 -7.37
CA LYS A 84 19.19 30.22 -6.67
C LYS A 84 19.68 28.78 -6.54
N PRO A 85 21.01 28.56 -6.62
CA PRO A 85 21.58 27.27 -6.25
C PRO A 85 21.30 26.96 -4.78
N THR A 86 20.97 25.71 -4.48
CA THR A 86 20.81 25.20 -3.11
C THR A 86 21.95 24.23 -2.79
N GLY A 87 22.03 23.78 -1.54
CA GLY A 87 23.06 22.81 -1.13
C GLY A 87 22.91 21.42 -1.77
N ARG A 88 21.79 21.11 -2.41
CA ARG A 88 21.53 19.85 -3.12
C ARG A 88 21.17 20.13 -4.58
N PRO A 89 21.75 19.41 -5.55
CA PRO A 89 21.46 19.66 -6.95
C PRO A 89 20.00 19.30 -7.26
N PHE A 90 19.24 20.26 -7.78
CA PHE A 90 17.89 20.01 -8.30
C PHE A 90 18.00 19.33 -9.67
N LYS A 91 18.32 18.02 -9.68
CA LYS A 91 18.53 17.18 -10.88
C LYS A 91 17.87 15.82 -10.72
N VAL A 92 17.50 15.22 -11.85
CA VAL A 92 16.93 13.86 -11.91
C VAL A 92 17.87 12.86 -11.23
N GLY A 93 17.28 11.92 -10.48
CA GLY A 93 17.99 10.90 -9.70
C GLY A 93 18.43 11.37 -8.31
N THR A 94 18.25 12.65 -7.96
CA THR A 94 18.63 13.16 -6.63
C THR A 94 17.56 12.83 -5.59
N TYR A 95 17.99 12.25 -4.46
CA TYR A 95 17.15 11.96 -3.31
C TYR A 95 16.99 13.16 -2.36
N TYR A 96 15.76 13.44 -1.97
CA TYR A 96 15.37 14.48 -1.03
C TYR A 96 14.56 13.87 0.13
N PRO A 97 15.03 13.99 1.38
CA PRO A 97 14.23 13.70 2.56
C PRO A 97 13.05 14.68 2.70
N LYS A 98 11.98 14.25 3.36
CA LYS A 98 10.86 15.12 3.75
C LYS A 98 11.35 16.38 4.48
N GLY A 99 10.80 17.54 4.14
CA GLY A 99 11.12 18.84 4.73
C GLY A 99 12.43 19.47 4.24
N THR A 100 13.12 18.86 3.28
CA THR A 100 14.34 19.46 2.72
C THR A 100 14.02 20.46 1.61
N LEU A 101 14.86 21.50 1.51
CA LEU A 101 14.71 22.55 0.50
C LEU A 101 15.01 21.99 -0.89
N LEU A 102 14.01 22.01 -1.77
CA LEU A 102 14.09 21.62 -3.17
C LEU A 102 14.63 22.77 -4.03
N VAL A 103 13.95 23.91 -3.93
CA VAL A 103 14.11 25.06 -4.80
C VAL A 103 14.12 26.32 -3.95
N ASN A 104 15.04 27.23 -4.24
CA ASN A 104 15.11 28.55 -3.65
C ASN A 104 15.01 29.59 -4.76
N VAL A 105 13.98 30.42 -4.74
CA VAL A 105 13.77 31.51 -5.69
C VAL A 105 14.25 32.81 -5.05
N GLU A 106 14.94 33.66 -5.81
CA GLU A 106 15.32 35.00 -5.35
C GLU A 106 14.09 35.81 -4.91
N ASP A 107 14.10 36.22 -3.64
CA ASP A 107 12.98 36.82 -2.91
C ASP A 107 13.25 38.26 -2.45
N THR A 108 14.41 38.82 -2.80
CA THR A 108 14.84 40.16 -2.32
C THR A 108 13.81 41.25 -2.58
N GLU A 109 13.23 41.32 -3.77
CA GLU A 109 12.20 42.31 -4.12
C GLU A 109 10.93 42.13 -3.26
N ALA A 110 10.46 40.88 -3.10
CA ALA A 110 9.29 40.57 -2.29
C ALA A 110 9.51 40.95 -0.81
N ARG A 111 10.70 40.63 -0.27
CA ARG A 111 11.07 41.01 1.10
C ARG A 111 11.10 42.52 1.29
N LEU A 112 11.74 43.27 0.38
CA LEU A 112 11.78 44.73 0.45
C LEU A 112 10.39 45.37 0.32
N SER A 113 9.53 44.82 -0.54
CA SER A 113 8.12 45.25 -0.64
C SER A 113 7.36 45.04 0.68
N ILE A 114 7.56 43.90 1.35
CA ILE A 114 6.94 43.64 2.67
C ILE A 114 7.43 44.63 3.72
N LEU A 115 8.73 44.93 3.77
CA LEU A 115 9.28 45.93 4.69
C LEU A 115 8.63 47.30 4.46
N SER A 116 8.48 47.72 3.20
CA SER A 116 7.80 48.98 2.86
C SER A 116 6.33 48.99 3.32
N GLN A 117 5.59 47.90 3.10
CA GLN A 117 4.20 47.79 3.55
C GLN A 117 4.07 47.84 5.07
N LYS A 118 4.99 47.17 5.80
CA LYS A 118 5.04 47.21 7.26
C LYS A 118 5.38 48.60 7.80
N SER A 119 6.30 49.33 7.17
CA SER A 119 6.57 50.73 7.52
C SER A 119 5.35 51.63 7.28
N ASN A 120 4.59 51.40 6.20
CA ASN A 120 3.36 52.12 5.93
C ASN A 120 2.29 51.83 7.00
N LEU A 121 2.14 50.56 7.40
CA LEU A 121 1.24 50.17 8.49
C LEU A 121 1.65 50.82 9.83
N LEU A 122 2.93 50.82 10.16
CA LEU A 122 3.46 51.48 11.36
C LEU A 122 3.09 52.97 11.38
N ASN A 123 3.23 53.66 10.25
CA ASN A 123 2.84 55.06 10.11
C ASN A 123 1.33 55.24 10.26
N SER A 124 0.51 54.39 9.64
CA SER A 124 -0.96 54.42 9.76
C SER A 124 -1.43 54.18 11.20
N ILE A 125 -0.80 53.25 11.92
CA ILE A 125 -1.11 53.01 13.34
C ILE A 125 -0.73 54.22 14.19
N THR A 126 0.45 54.77 13.98
CA THR A 126 0.96 55.94 14.71
C THR A 126 0.05 57.17 14.55
N GLN A 127 -0.51 57.38 13.35
CA GLN A 127 -1.42 58.50 13.07
C GLN A 127 -2.76 58.39 13.80
N MET A 128 -3.20 57.18 14.16
CA MET A 128 -4.44 56.98 14.92
C MET A 128 -4.23 57.13 16.44
N MET A 129 -2.99 57.05 16.93
CA MET A 129 -2.69 57.05 18.37
C MET A 129 -3.21 58.28 19.14
N PRO A 130 -3.20 59.51 18.59
CA PRO A 130 -3.79 60.66 19.27
C PRO A 130 -5.29 60.50 19.52
N ASP A 131 -6.04 60.07 18.50
CA ASP A 131 -7.49 59.84 18.61
C ASP A 131 -7.79 58.71 19.59
N LEU A 132 -7.02 57.60 19.53
CA LEU A 132 -7.15 56.52 20.52
C LEU A 132 -6.90 57.01 21.95
N ARG A 133 -5.94 57.91 22.17
CA ARG A 133 -5.66 58.44 23.50
C ARG A 133 -6.82 59.27 24.05
N ILE A 134 -7.50 60.03 23.18
CA ILE A 134 -8.56 60.96 23.57
C ILE A 134 -9.89 60.22 23.72
N ASP A 135 -10.29 59.47 22.68
CA ASP A 135 -11.62 58.89 22.57
C ASP A 135 -11.70 57.47 23.16
N TYR A 136 -10.57 56.75 23.24
CA TYR A 136 -10.50 55.34 23.64
C TYR A 136 -9.31 55.03 24.58
N PRO A 137 -9.19 55.70 25.74
CA PRO A 137 -8.02 55.60 26.62
C PRO A 137 -7.73 54.17 27.11
N GLU A 138 -8.76 53.33 27.26
CA GLU A 138 -8.58 51.93 27.63
C GLU A 138 -7.84 51.10 26.55
N SER A 139 -8.05 51.42 25.27
CA SER A 139 -7.42 50.74 24.13
C SER A 139 -6.06 51.35 23.78
N PHE A 140 -5.80 52.60 24.19
CA PHE A 140 -4.52 53.26 23.95
C PHE A 140 -3.32 52.45 24.45
N GLU A 141 -3.40 51.87 25.66
CA GLU A 141 -2.30 51.11 26.26
C GLU A 141 -1.94 49.84 25.47
N GLN A 142 -2.92 49.11 24.94
CA GLN A 142 -2.67 47.90 24.15
C GLN A 142 -2.05 48.23 22.78
N TRP A 143 -2.51 49.31 22.13
CA TRP A 143 -1.96 49.77 20.86
C TRP A 143 -0.56 50.39 21.03
N SER A 144 -0.32 51.08 22.15
CA SER A 144 1.02 51.57 22.55
C SER A 144 1.98 50.41 22.75
N THR A 145 1.55 49.36 23.48
CA THR A 145 2.34 48.14 23.67
C THR A 145 2.64 47.45 22.33
N TYR A 146 1.63 47.34 21.47
CA TYR A 146 1.79 46.77 20.13
C TYR A 146 2.85 47.53 19.33
N LEU A 147 2.73 48.87 19.24
CA LEU A 147 3.68 49.75 18.56
C LEU A 147 5.11 49.64 19.12
N ASN A 148 5.26 49.63 20.45
CA ASN A 148 6.58 49.50 21.09
C ASN A 148 7.26 48.16 20.80
N SER A 149 6.47 47.12 20.51
CA SER A 149 6.95 45.78 20.13
C SER A 149 6.97 45.53 18.62
N PHE A 150 6.62 46.54 17.82
CA PHE A 150 6.51 46.42 16.36
C PHE A 150 7.89 46.45 15.73
N ASN A 151 8.28 45.34 15.11
CA ASN A 151 9.51 45.23 14.34
C ASN A 151 9.18 45.00 12.87
N VAL A 152 9.65 45.90 11.99
CA VAL A 152 9.41 45.85 10.54
C VAL A 152 10.03 44.58 9.92
N GLU A 153 11.11 44.04 10.50
CA GLU A 153 11.82 42.87 9.97
C GLU A 153 11.23 41.53 10.42
N GLU A 154 10.41 41.51 11.48
CA GLU A 154 9.82 40.28 12.03
C GLU A 154 8.42 40.02 11.45
N PRO A 155 7.96 38.75 11.43
CA PRO A 155 6.59 38.40 11.08
C PRO A 155 5.57 39.19 11.90
N LEU A 156 4.49 39.60 11.24
CA LEU A 156 3.55 40.50 11.87
C LEU A 156 2.72 39.81 12.95
N LYS A 157 2.73 40.37 14.17
CA LYS A 157 1.92 39.87 15.29
C LYS A 157 0.45 40.26 15.11
N ALA A 158 -0.44 39.41 15.60
CA ALA A 158 -1.88 39.71 15.65
C ALA A 158 -2.13 41.04 16.38
N PHE A 159 -3.13 41.78 15.91
CA PHE A 159 -3.56 42.99 16.58
C PHE A 159 -4.15 42.70 17.96
N PRO A 160 -4.09 43.68 18.89
CA PRO A 160 -4.77 43.53 20.16
C PRO A 160 -6.28 43.38 19.96
N GLU A 161 -6.91 42.59 20.81
CA GLU A 161 -8.37 42.42 20.79
C GLU A 161 -9.05 43.75 21.15
N PRO A 162 -10.09 44.16 20.40
CA PRO A 162 -10.79 45.40 20.68
C PRO A 162 -11.54 45.32 22.02
N LYS A 163 -11.43 46.36 22.84
CA LYS A 163 -12.12 46.45 24.14
C LYS A 163 -13.56 46.92 24.02
N SER A 164 -13.90 47.58 22.91
CA SER A 164 -15.25 48.06 22.63
C SER A 164 -15.59 47.95 21.15
N GLU A 165 -16.89 47.86 20.84
CA GLU A 165 -17.35 47.86 19.44
C GLU A 165 -17.05 49.21 18.75
N GLN A 166 -17.07 50.33 19.49
CA GLN A 166 -16.75 51.65 18.95
C GLN A 166 -15.28 51.74 18.51
N GLU A 167 -14.34 51.26 19.33
CA GLU A 167 -12.91 51.16 18.97
C GLU A 167 -12.75 50.30 17.71
N LYS A 168 -13.38 49.13 17.68
CA LYS A 168 -13.31 48.21 16.54
C LYS A 168 -13.77 48.88 15.25
N LEU A 169 -14.88 49.61 15.28
CA LEU A 169 -15.38 50.36 14.13
C LEU A 169 -14.44 51.52 13.75
N PHE A 170 -13.87 52.21 14.72
CA PHE A 170 -12.88 53.26 14.49
C PHE A 170 -11.63 52.70 13.79
N VAL A 171 -11.00 51.65 14.32
CA VAL A 171 -9.82 50.99 13.72
C VAL A 171 -10.14 50.46 12.31
N ALA A 172 -11.33 49.86 12.13
CA ALA A 172 -11.78 49.40 10.82
C ALA A 172 -11.90 50.56 9.81
N SER A 173 -12.38 51.73 10.24
CA SER A 173 -12.50 52.93 9.38
C SER A 173 -11.15 53.50 8.92
N ARG A 174 -10.05 53.16 9.61
CA ARG A 174 -8.68 53.63 9.32
C ARG A 174 -7.93 52.74 8.31
N ASN A 175 -8.58 51.75 7.70
CA ASN A 175 -8.01 50.82 6.72
C ASN A 175 -6.83 49.95 7.23
N ILE A 176 -6.57 49.96 8.53
CA ILE A 176 -5.46 49.24 9.18
C ILE A 176 -5.65 47.73 9.02
N GLN A 177 -6.88 47.25 9.16
CA GLN A 177 -7.20 45.83 9.03
C GLN A 177 -6.92 45.32 7.60
N SER A 178 -7.19 46.14 6.57
CA SER A 178 -6.87 45.78 5.19
C SER A 178 -5.36 45.73 4.96
N GLN A 179 -4.61 46.70 5.51
CA GLN A 179 -3.15 46.71 5.42
C GLN A 179 -2.53 45.47 6.09
N PHE A 180 -3.06 45.09 7.26
CA PHE A 180 -2.65 43.89 7.99
C PHE A 180 -2.81 42.62 7.16
N TYR A 181 -4.01 42.36 6.60
CA TYR A 181 -4.23 41.17 5.79
C TYR A 181 -3.48 41.21 4.45
N SER A 182 -3.24 42.39 3.89
CA SER A 182 -2.37 42.55 2.72
C SER A 182 -0.94 42.11 3.03
N ILE A 183 -0.40 42.54 4.19
CA ILE A 183 0.94 42.13 4.64
C ILE A 183 0.98 40.62 4.91
N GLN A 184 -0.02 40.05 5.60
CA GLN A 184 -0.07 38.60 5.84
C GLN A 184 -0.10 37.80 4.52
N SER A 185 -0.87 38.25 3.53
CA SER A 185 -0.88 37.62 2.21
C SER A 185 0.47 37.71 1.52
N ALA A 186 1.18 38.83 1.66
CA ALA A 186 2.52 39.00 1.11
C ALA A 186 3.56 38.14 1.84
N GLU A 187 3.48 38.00 3.17
CA GLU A 187 4.33 37.10 3.97
C GLU A 187 4.09 35.63 3.61
N GLU A 188 2.84 35.21 3.45
CA GLU A 188 2.50 33.86 2.99
C GLU A 188 3.09 33.61 1.60
N ARG A 189 2.98 34.58 0.69
CA ARG A 189 3.62 34.51 -0.64
C ARG A 189 5.14 34.45 -0.55
N LEU A 190 5.76 35.16 0.40
CA LEU A 190 7.21 35.11 0.62
C LEU A 190 7.66 33.69 0.99
N SER A 191 6.87 32.98 1.80
CA SER A 191 7.16 31.58 2.16
C SER A 191 7.26 30.67 0.93
N LYS A 192 6.54 31.00 -0.17
CA LYS A 192 6.52 30.22 -1.41
C LYS A 192 7.78 30.37 -2.28
N TYR A 193 8.67 31.31 -1.96
CA TYR A 193 9.97 31.41 -2.63
C TYR A 193 10.91 30.25 -2.26
N GLN A 194 10.65 29.59 -1.14
CA GLN A 194 11.38 28.40 -0.71
C GLN A 194 10.44 27.19 -0.76
N LEU A 195 10.72 26.28 -1.67
CA LEU A 195 9.91 25.09 -1.86
C LEU A 195 10.55 23.89 -1.17
N TYR A 196 9.80 23.23 -0.30
CA TYR A 196 10.25 22.11 0.50
C TYR A 196 9.62 20.79 0.04
N ALA A 197 10.34 19.69 0.20
CA ALA A 197 9.84 18.36 -0.14
C ALA A 197 8.72 17.93 0.83
N PRO A 198 7.49 17.66 0.35
CA PRO A 198 6.38 17.27 1.23
C PRO A 198 6.52 15.84 1.77
N PHE A 199 7.27 14.98 1.09
CA PHE A 199 7.63 13.63 1.50
C PHE A 199 9.04 13.27 1.00
N SER A 200 9.60 12.18 1.52
CA SER A 200 10.90 11.68 1.08
C SER A 200 10.79 11.01 -0.29
N GLY A 201 11.61 11.40 -1.25
CA GLY A 201 11.51 10.90 -2.62
C GLY A 201 12.69 11.26 -3.51
N VAL A 202 12.63 10.83 -4.76
CA VAL A 202 13.63 11.09 -5.80
C VAL A 202 13.02 11.95 -6.90
N LEU A 203 13.79 12.91 -7.40
CA LEU A 203 13.38 13.67 -8.57
C LEU A 203 13.43 12.79 -9.82
N THR A 204 12.30 12.62 -10.48
CA THR A 204 12.18 11.81 -11.72
C THR A 204 12.23 12.66 -12.98
N ASN A 205 11.82 13.92 -12.87
CA ASN A 205 11.88 14.88 -13.96
C ASN A 205 12.30 16.25 -13.42
N VAL A 206 13.09 17.00 -14.20
CA VAL A 206 13.49 18.37 -13.91
C VAL A 206 13.51 19.16 -15.23
N SER A 207 12.77 20.26 -15.26
CA SER A 207 12.60 21.10 -16.45
C SER A 207 13.37 22.42 -16.38
N ILE A 208 14.15 22.64 -15.33
CA ILE A 208 14.79 23.92 -15.04
C ILE A 208 16.20 23.72 -14.46
N ASN A 209 17.09 24.67 -14.77
CA ASN A 209 18.44 24.71 -14.21
C ASN A 209 18.59 25.93 -13.27
N PRO A 210 19.45 25.85 -12.23
CA PRO A 210 19.81 27.02 -11.42
C PRO A 210 20.28 28.18 -12.29
N GLY A 211 19.91 29.40 -11.89
CA GLY A 211 20.15 30.64 -12.64
C GLY A 211 19.08 31.00 -13.67
N ALA A 212 18.14 30.10 -13.96
CA ALA A 212 17.03 30.40 -14.86
C ALA A 212 15.92 31.22 -14.16
N LEU A 213 15.24 32.06 -14.93
CA LEU A 213 14.03 32.77 -14.51
C LEU A 213 12.84 31.79 -14.52
N VAL A 214 12.16 31.66 -13.38
CA VAL A 214 10.93 30.88 -13.24
C VAL A 214 9.71 31.80 -13.18
N ARG A 215 8.58 31.33 -13.70
CA ARG A 215 7.28 32.04 -13.67
C ARG A 215 6.27 31.27 -12.82
N VAL A 216 5.30 31.99 -12.26
CA VAL A 216 4.15 31.38 -11.59
C VAL A 216 3.47 30.35 -12.50
N GLY A 217 3.18 29.17 -11.96
CA GLY A 217 2.56 28.04 -12.65
C GLY A 217 3.52 27.20 -13.50
N GLN A 218 4.79 27.59 -13.62
CA GLN A 218 5.77 26.81 -14.38
C GLN A 218 6.14 25.52 -13.63
N GLN A 219 6.09 24.38 -14.32
CA GLN A 219 6.57 23.11 -13.78
C GLN A 219 8.10 23.12 -13.68
N LEU A 220 8.61 22.88 -12.49
CA LEU A 220 10.04 22.85 -12.17
C LEU A 220 10.59 21.43 -12.24
N GLY A 221 9.80 20.45 -11.79
CA GLY A 221 10.19 19.05 -11.78
C GLY A 221 9.09 18.15 -11.25
N GLU A 222 9.48 16.93 -10.89
CA GLU A 222 8.55 15.90 -10.42
C GLU A 222 9.21 15.04 -9.35
N LEU A 223 8.57 14.95 -8.18
CA LEU A 223 9.06 14.19 -7.03
C LEU A 223 8.26 12.91 -6.87
N MET A 224 8.97 11.79 -6.83
CA MET A 224 8.40 10.46 -6.69
C MET A 224 8.80 9.86 -5.35
N LYS A 225 7.83 9.36 -4.59
CA LYS A 225 8.07 8.66 -3.32
C LYS A 225 8.68 7.29 -3.61
N THR A 226 9.76 6.94 -2.91
CA THR A 226 10.52 5.71 -3.18
C THR A 226 10.19 4.55 -2.24
N SER A 227 9.38 4.77 -1.21
CA SER A 227 9.09 3.77 -0.17
C SER A 227 7.86 2.92 -0.46
N GLU A 228 6.98 3.36 -1.36
CA GLU A 228 5.69 2.75 -1.63
C GLU A 228 5.49 2.67 -3.14
N TYR A 229 5.09 1.50 -3.62
CA TYR A 229 4.75 1.23 -5.01
C TYR A 229 3.37 0.59 -5.07
N GLU A 230 2.60 0.87 -6.12
CA GLU A 230 1.37 0.14 -6.43
C GLU A 230 1.60 -0.73 -7.65
N LEU A 231 0.94 -1.88 -7.69
CA LEU A 231 0.88 -2.70 -8.88
C LEU A 231 -0.51 -2.53 -9.49
N GLU A 232 -0.57 -1.94 -10.67
CA GLU A 232 -1.81 -1.75 -11.42
C GLU A 232 -2.01 -2.95 -12.33
N ALA A 233 -3.08 -3.71 -12.10
CA ALA A 233 -3.38 -4.96 -12.79
C ALA A 233 -4.78 -4.88 -13.41
N THR A 234 -4.93 -5.35 -14.65
CA THR A 234 -6.22 -5.38 -15.35
C THR A 234 -6.83 -6.77 -15.23
N ILE A 235 -8.11 -6.84 -14.84
CA ILE A 235 -8.80 -8.10 -14.57
C ILE A 235 -10.11 -8.12 -15.38
N PRO A 236 -10.48 -9.27 -16.00
CA PRO A 236 -11.77 -9.40 -16.67
C PRO A 236 -12.95 -9.15 -15.73
N LEU A 237 -13.97 -8.43 -16.21
CA LEU A 237 -15.16 -8.10 -15.42
C LEU A 237 -15.88 -9.35 -14.87
N SER A 238 -15.83 -10.47 -15.60
CA SER A 238 -16.40 -11.76 -15.17
C SER A 238 -15.76 -12.31 -13.88
N GLU A 239 -14.53 -11.91 -13.60
CA GLU A 239 -13.72 -12.39 -12.48
C GLU A 239 -13.75 -11.44 -11.28
N LEU A 240 -14.15 -10.18 -11.49
CA LEU A 240 -14.25 -9.15 -10.46
C LEU A 240 -15.06 -9.57 -9.23
N LYS A 241 -16.11 -10.39 -9.42
CA LYS A 241 -16.95 -10.94 -8.33
C LYS A 241 -16.18 -11.72 -7.26
N TYR A 242 -14.98 -12.21 -7.59
CA TYR A 242 -14.16 -13.03 -6.70
C TYR A 242 -13.08 -12.21 -5.96
N ILE A 243 -12.93 -10.93 -6.27
CA ILE A 243 -11.86 -10.07 -5.75
C ILE A 243 -12.45 -9.00 -4.83
N LYS A 244 -11.84 -8.85 -3.65
CA LYS A 244 -12.22 -7.84 -2.67
C LYS A 244 -11.00 -7.08 -2.16
N VAL A 245 -11.21 -5.83 -1.77
CA VAL A 245 -10.21 -5.04 -1.05
C VAL A 245 -9.76 -5.80 0.19
N GLY A 246 -8.45 -5.88 0.40
CA GLY A 246 -7.79 -6.63 1.48
C GLY A 246 -7.43 -8.07 1.13
N ASN A 247 -7.76 -8.58 -0.06
CA ASN A 247 -7.29 -9.91 -0.48
C ASN A 247 -5.75 -9.93 -0.57
N PRO A 248 -5.10 -10.96 0.01
CA PRO A 248 -3.65 -11.11 -0.10
C PRO A 248 -3.29 -11.48 -1.53
N VAL A 249 -2.24 -10.87 -2.06
CA VAL A 249 -1.67 -11.19 -3.37
C VAL A 249 -0.21 -11.57 -3.20
N LYS A 250 0.22 -12.58 -3.95
CA LYS A 250 1.64 -12.90 -4.11
C LYS A 250 2.10 -12.28 -5.42
N LEU A 251 3.16 -11.49 -5.35
CA LEU A 251 3.77 -10.83 -6.48
C LEU A 251 5.10 -11.51 -6.75
N PHE A 252 5.37 -11.76 -8.03
CA PHE A 252 6.65 -12.23 -8.53
C PHE A 252 7.00 -11.41 -9.77
N SER A 253 8.28 -11.34 -10.09
CA SER A 253 8.77 -10.69 -11.31
C SER A 253 9.58 -11.70 -12.10
N GLU A 254 9.48 -11.65 -13.42
CA GLU A 254 10.34 -12.44 -14.30
C GLU A 254 11.75 -11.84 -14.38
N ASP A 255 11.87 -10.52 -14.16
CA ASP A 255 13.13 -9.78 -14.29
C ASP A 255 13.92 -9.70 -12.97
N VAL A 256 13.25 -9.85 -11.83
CA VAL A 256 13.85 -9.70 -10.50
C VAL A 256 13.51 -10.91 -9.65
N GLU A 257 14.52 -11.64 -9.21
CA GLU A 257 14.34 -12.75 -8.27
C GLU A 257 13.75 -12.26 -6.95
N GLY A 258 12.58 -12.80 -6.57
CA GLY A 258 11.92 -12.49 -5.31
C GLY A 258 10.42 -12.81 -5.33
N GLU A 259 9.87 -13.09 -4.15
CA GLU A 259 8.43 -13.11 -3.91
C GLU A 259 8.08 -12.00 -2.92
N TRP A 260 7.09 -11.19 -3.27
CA TRP A 260 6.56 -10.14 -2.40
C TRP A 260 5.11 -10.42 -2.06
N GLN A 261 4.69 -10.00 -0.88
CA GLN A 261 3.30 -10.07 -0.46
C GLN A 261 2.70 -8.68 -0.53
N GLY A 262 1.53 -8.58 -1.16
CA GLY A 262 0.75 -7.36 -1.24
C GLY A 262 -0.68 -7.60 -0.79
N THR A 263 -1.46 -6.54 -0.79
CA THR A 263 -2.91 -6.60 -0.58
C THR A 263 -3.62 -5.75 -1.62
N VAL A 264 -4.81 -6.19 -2.04
CA VAL A 264 -5.66 -5.39 -2.93
C VAL A 264 -6.10 -4.13 -2.18
N LYS A 265 -5.57 -2.97 -2.55
CA LYS A 265 -5.89 -1.69 -1.88
C LYS A 265 -7.11 -1.01 -2.45
N ARG A 266 -7.29 -1.05 -3.78
CA ARG A 266 -8.39 -0.41 -4.49
C ARG A 266 -8.76 -1.21 -5.74
N ILE A 267 -10.01 -1.07 -6.16
CA ILE A 267 -10.57 -1.61 -7.39
C ILE A 267 -11.18 -0.39 -8.11
N SER A 268 -10.78 -0.15 -9.35
CA SER A 268 -11.31 0.92 -10.20
C SER A 268 -12.13 0.30 -11.33
N ASP A 269 -13.26 0.94 -11.65
CA ASP A 269 -14.09 0.65 -12.82
C ASP A 269 -13.55 1.33 -14.08
#